data_AF-A0A0B5KUN1-F1
#
_entry.id   AF-A0A0B5KUN1-F1
#
_cell.length_a   1.000
_cell.length_b   1.000
_cell.length_c   1.000
_cell.angle_alpha   90.00
_cell.angle_beta   90.00
_cell.angle_gamma   90.00
#
_symmetry.space_group_name_H-M   'P 1'
#
loop_
_entity.id
_entity.type
_entity.pdbx_description
1 polymer ?
#
loop_
_entity_poly.entity_id
_entity_poly.type
_entity_poly.pdbx_seq_one_letter_code
_entity_poly.pdbx_strand_id
1 'polypeptide(L)' 'MEVENNNMAVRSNSDSKSYETKVKFEVYGEEMMEKTVKLSGNSGRIYLPPDWVGHKVKIIKID' A
#
# COMPACT_ATOMS: atom_id res chain seq x y z
N MET A 1 24.70 16.24 64.00
CA MET A 1 23.53 17.09 63.69
C MET A 1 24.13 18.38 63.19
N GLU A 2 23.97 18.79 61.94
CA GLU A 2 22.81 18.64 61.07
C GLU A 2 23.19 18.00 59.73
N VAL A 3 22.20 17.31 59.17
CA VAL A 3 22.23 16.63 57.88
C VAL A 3 21.39 17.52 56.97
N GLU A 4 21.97 18.09 55.92
CA GLU A 4 21.20 18.70 54.83
C GLU A 4 21.39 17.89 53.56
N ASN A 5 20.37 17.08 53.29
CA ASN A 5 20.09 16.53 51.97
C ASN A 5 19.66 17.67 51.05
N ASN A 6 20.15 17.70 49.81
CA ASN A 6 19.35 18.25 48.73
C ASN A 6 19.52 17.46 47.43
N ASN A 7 18.35 17.15 46.90
CA ASN A 7 18.02 16.21 45.86
C ASN A 7 18.31 16.76 44.45
N MET A 8 18.24 15.86 43.47
CA MET A 8 18.04 16.11 42.03
C MET A 8 19.22 16.64 41.21
N ALA A 9 19.92 15.70 40.58
CA ALA A 9 20.12 15.77 39.14
C ALA A 9 20.00 14.36 38.55
N VAL A 10 18.77 13.98 38.20
CA VAL A 10 18.47 12.84 37.34
C VAL A 10 19.27 13.03 36.04
N ARG A 11 20.39 12.31 35.91
CA ARG A 11 21.24 12.39 34.71
C ARG A 11 20.63 11.52 33.61
N SER A 12 20.02 12.24 32.66
CA SER A 12 19.77 11.88 31.27
C SER A 12 19.22 10.47 31.04
N ASN A 13 17.90 10.39 30.92
CA ASN A 13 17.28 9.38 30.09
C ASN A 13 17.93 9.49 28.71
N SER A 14 18.78 8.52 28.35
CA SER A 14 19.35 8.45 27.03
C SER A 14 18.21 8.14 26.07
N ASP A 15 17.66 9.19 25.45
CA ASP A 15 16.81 9.07 24.27
C ASP A 15 17.64 8.42 23.16
N SER A 16 17.76 7.09 23.23
CA SER A 16 18.25 6.27 22.14
C SER A 16 17.20 6.38 21.05
N LYS A 17 17.26 7.46 20.26
CA LYS A 17 16.62 7.52 18.94
C LYS A 17 17.24 6.38 18.14
N SER A 18 16.60 5.22 18.17
CA SER A 18 16.80 4.18 17.19
C SER A 18 16.54 4.85 15.84
N TYR A 19 17.61 5.11 15.09
CA TYR A 19 17.49 5.45 13.69
C TYR A 19 17.03 4.17 13.00
N GLU A 20 15.74 3.85 13.12
CA GLU A 20 15.10 2.88 12.24
C GLU A 20 15.25 3.46 10.85
N THR A 21 16.26 2.96 10.13
CA THR A 21 16.52 3.32 8.74
C THR A 21 15.26 2.99 7.96
N LYS A 22 14.46 4.02 7.65
CA LYS A 22 13.23 3.85 6.89
C LYS A 22 13.60 3.45 5.47
N VAL A 23 13.29 2.22 5.11
CA VAL A 23 13.46 1.71 3.75
C VAL A 23 12.22 2.06 2.94
N LYS A 24 12.40 2.65 1.76
CA LYS A 24 11.34 2.90 0.78
C LYS A 24 11.41 1.83 -0.30
N PHE A 25 10.28 1.20 -0.60
CA PHE A 25 10.13 0.30 -1.73
C PHE A 25 9.27 0.97 -2.80
N GLU A 26 9.68 0.86 -4.05
CA GLU A 26 8.86 1.18 -5.23
C GLU A 26 8.71 -0.09 -6.05
N VAL A 27 7.47 -0.42 -6.39
CA VAL A 27 7.14 -1.62 -7.16
C VAL A 27 6.54 -1.17 -8.48
N TYR A 28 7.07 -1.71 -9.57
CA TYR A 28 6.59 -1.48 -10.92
C TYR A 28 5.97 -2.78 -11.44
N GLY A 29 4.83 -2.67 -12.13
CA GLY A 29 4.14 -3.80 -12.71
C GLY A 29 2.96 -3.36 -13.56
N GLU A 30 2.46 -4.27 -14.38
CA GLU A 30 1.23 -4.10 -15.13
C GLU A 30 0.10 -4.80 -14.38
N GLU A 31 -1.03 -4.11 -14.19
CA GLU A 31 -2.23 -4.71 -13.61
C GLU A 31 -3.02 -5.43 -14.72
N MET A 32 -3.33 -6.71 -14.50
CA MET A 32 -4.20 -7.49 -15.39
C MET A 32 -5.45 -7.90 -14.63
N MET A 33 -6.61 -7.67 -15.24
CA MET A 33 -7.91 -8.06 -14.70
C MET A 33 -8.52 -9.18 -15.55
N GLU A 34 -8.87 -10.29 -14.91
CA GLU A 34 -9.58 -11.40 -15.54
C GLU A 34 -11.09 -11.28 -15.29
N LYS A 35 -11.89 -11.55 -16.32
CA LYS A 35 -13.35 -11.59 -16.23
C LYS A 35 -13.91 -12.71 -17.10
N THR A 36 -14.85 -13.47 -16.55
CA THR A 36 -15.61 -14.46 -17.31
C THR A 36 -16.61 -13.78 -18.25
N VAL A 37 -16.57 -14.15 -19.53
CA VAL A 37 -17.55 -13.73 -20.53
C VAL A 37 -18.94 -14.26 -20.14
N LYS A 38 -19.94 -13.38 -20.14
CA LYS A 38 -21.35 -13.77 -19.91
C LYS A 38 -22.14 -13.76 -21.22
N LEU A 39 -23.11 -14.66 -21.36
CA LEU A 39 -23.98 -14.70 -22.53
C LEU A 39 -24.86 -13.45 -22.63
N SER A 40 -25.01 -12.93 -23.84
CA SER A 40 -25.87 -11.81 -24.18
C SER A 40 -26.39 -11.96 -25.61
N GLY A 41 -27.58 -12.56 -25.74
CA GLY A 41 -28.14 -12.89 -27.05
C GLY A 41 -27.25 -13.88 -27.80
N ASN A 42 -26.78 -13.50 -28.99
CA ASN A 42 -25.87 -14.29 -29.83
C ASN A 42 -24.37 -14.01 -29.58
N SER A 43 -24.03 -13.21 -28.56
CA SER A 43 -22.66 -12.78 -28.28
C SER A 43 -22.33 -12.87 -26.79
N GLY A 44 -21.04 -12.72 -26.48
CA GLY A 44 -20.53 -12.60 -25.12
C GLY A 44 -20.36 -11.13 -24.72
N ARG A 45 -20.66 -10.80 -23.46
CA ARG A 45 -20.43 -9.47 -22.87
C ARG A 45 -19.50 -9.56 -21.65
N ILE A 46 -18.67 -8.54 -21.49
CA ILE A 46 -17.86 -8.29 -20.29
C ILE A 46 -18.15 -6.85 -19.85
N TYR A 47 -18.41 -6.64 -18.56
CA TYR A 47 -18.55 -5.32 -17.99
C TYR A 47 -17.22 -4.83 -17.42
N LEU A 48 -16.72 -3.74 -17.97
CA LEU A 48 -15.50 -3.05 -17.56
C LEU A 48 -15.85 -1.83 -16.66
N PRO A 49 -14.89 -1.34 -15.87
CA PRO A 49 -15.07 -0.12 -15.09
C PRO A 49 -15.55 1.08 -15.95
N PRO A 50 -16.44 1.94 -15.43
CA PRO A 50 -17.05 3.04 -16.21
C PRO A 50 -16.03 4.11 -16.62
N ASP A 51 -14.96 4.30 -15.85
CA ASP A 51 -13.83 5.17 -16.17
C ASP A 51 -13.06 4.73 -17.42
N TRP A 52 -13.25 3.49 -17.89
CA TRP A 52 -12.65 2.99 -19.13
C TRP A 52 -13.45 3.35 -20.38
N VAL A 53 -14.61 3.98 -20.26
CA VAL A 53 -15.40 4.43 -21.42
C VAL A 53 -14.53 5.36 -22.28
N GLY A 54 -14.49 5.09 -23.59
CA GLY A 54 -13.66 5.83 -24.55
C GLY A 54 -12.20 5.35 -24.65
N HIS A 55 -11.75 4.43 -23.80
CA HIS A 55 -10.40 3.87 -23.87
C HIS A 55 -10.33 2.67 -24.82
N LYS A 56 -9.15 2.44 -25.42
CA LYS A 56 -8.89 1.25 -26.23
C LYS A 56 -8.50 0.08 -25.32
N VAL A 57 -9.24 -1.01 -25.39
CA VAL A 57 -9.01 -2.22 -24.58
C VAL A 57 -8.52 -3.38 -25.44
N LYS A 58 -7.65 -4.22 -24.89
CA LYS A 58 -7.20 -5.48 -25.51
C LYS A 58 -7.80 -6.65 -24.74
N ILE A 59 -8.50 -7.53 -25.43
CA ILE A 59 -9.06 -8.77 -24.88
C ILE A 59 -8.21 -9.94 -25.36
N ILE A 60 -7.82 -10.83 -24.45
CA ILE A 60 -7.05 -12.03 -24.75
C ILE A 60 -7.90 -13.22 -24.27
N LYS A 61 -8.24 -14.14 -25.19
CA LYS A 61 -8.87 -15.42 -24.83
C LYS A 61 -7.78 -16.34 -24.31
N ILE A 62 -7.97 -16.86 -23.10
CA ILE A 62 -6.98 -17.66 -22.36
C ILE A 62 -7.29 -19.16 -22.31
N ASP A 63 -8.45 -19.56 -22.84
CA ASP A 63 -8.92 -20.95 -22.91
C ASP A 63 -8.69 -21.59 -24.28
#